data_AF-A0A2G2DRH2-F1
#
_entry.id   AF-A0A2G2DRH2-F1
#
_cell.length_a   1.000
_cell.length_b   1.000
_cell.length_c   1.000
_cell.angle_alpha   90.00
_cell.angle_beta   90.00
_cell.angle_gamma   90.00
#
_symmetry.space_group_name_H-M   'P 1'
#
loop_
_entity.id
_entity.type
_entity.pdbx_description
1 polymer ?
#
loop_
_entity_poly.entity_id
_entity_poly.type
_entity_poly.pdbx_seq_one_letter_code
_entity_poly.pdbx_strand_id
1 'polypeptide(L)'
;MKKTNHYSFKYLGIALIVVLFLIKNSISYGQLCDPPPYINGGSTFVVVPGTFTTYSKIEDGVSRDYYALKCKTNPMLFYVSRFPPIQTETRYYVELYAQNFDCSGNLLGTPNLILTRPTKVSTNGFPMWDNFFINVEENTSYTVKMYVDYPPYTPSWYLLPQFNNIRFVKSAEQPTPDGFFGDHVNYVSRTSTGTGWTIDVSQLDINGLSIFNATPSSCEQNWRYEISEFDLDSWTSSNLVASPVISGEAGYIDMETFYTYGLERDKLYLLKLIVGEGWYDEYFWFEIKPAKIDGSLSNNGIITESVDVGGGVFIDYTLHERCQDNPMYYNKESTVSIDQHEFIVQPVDASYLPSGASMSSGTHIGAPIVNTNLGFIYGPFTLWQRYKVTFIVTTPGWSKVMYFRYRTCGPDDDGTGMVTTISQLNSDGQLENRGTSVLNIKKEFADQIKIYPNPTKQKVFVDLNSLEGSELITIQLLDVFGKTLSLSEFFSKTDEFVLDMAERPNGLYFIKVLQGDKILIRKIIKN
;
A
#
# COMPACT_ATOMS: atom_id res chain seq x y z
N MET A 1 58.06 70.06 -27.33
CA MET A 1 57.29 70.28 -26.09
C MET A 1 55.80 70.11 -26.38
N LYS A 2 55.18 69.01 -25.94
CA LYS A 2 53.78 68.98 -25.44
C LYS A 2 53.56 67.64 -24.75
N LYS A 3 53.25 67.72 -23.45
CA LYS A 3 53.03 66.62 -22.51
C LYS A 3 51.73 65.90 -22.85
N THR A 4 51.78 64.57 -22.94
CA THR A 4 50.61 63.70 -22.97
C THR A 4 50.31 63.19 -21.56
N ASN A 5 49.06 63.37 -21.13
CA ASN A 5 48.54 63.03 -19.81
C ASN A 5 48.31 61.52 -19.68
N HIS A 6 49.00 60.89 -18.73
CA HIS A 6 48.71 59.54 -18.24
C HIS A 6 47.79 59.62 -17.01
N TYR A 7 46.47 59.65 -17.22
CA TYR A 7 45.49 59.36 -16.18
C TYR A 7 44.26 58.69 -16.81
N SER A 8 44.16 57.35 -16.76
CA SER A 8 42.83 56.69 -16.77
C SER A 8 42.82 55.20 -16.35
N PHE A 9 43.96 54.52 -16.16
CA PHE A 9 43.92 53.07 -15.92
C PHE A 9 43.70 52.61 -14.46
N LYS A 10 43.87 53.49 -13.46
CA LYS A 10 43.74 53.08 -12.05
C LYS A 10 42.30 53.00 -11.54
N TYR A 11 41.36 53.74 -12.15
CA TYR A 11 39.95 53.72 -11.71
C TYR A 11 39.13 52.58 -12.33
N LEU A 12 39.56 52.06 -13.49
CA LEU A 12 38.90 50.94 -14.14
C LEU A 12 39.07 49.62 -13.36
N GLY A 13 40.24 49.41 -12.75
CA GLY A 13 40.52 48.21 -11.94
C GLY A 13 39.70 48.15 -10.65
N ILE A 14 39.51 49.29 -9.97
CA ILE A 14 38.75 49.35 -8.72
C ILE A 14 37.26 49.19 -8.98
N ALA A 15 36.73 49.78 -10.06
CA ALA A 15 35.34 49.59 -10.47
C ALA A 15 35.05 48.11 -10.84
N LEU A 16 35.97 47.44 -11.53
CA LEU A 16 35.82 46.02 -11.89
C LEU A 16 35.82 45.11 -10.66
N ILE A 17 36.69 45.40 -9.66
CA ILE A 17 36.76 44.62 -8.43
C ILE A 17 35.50 44.82 -7.56
N VAL A 18 34.95 46.04 -7.50
CA VAL A 18 33.71 46.30 -6.74
C VAL A 18 32.50 45.64 -7.41
N VAL A 19 32.41 45.65 -8.75
CA VAL A 19 31.35 44.93 -9.49
C VAL A 19 31.48 43.42 -9.30
N LEU A 20 32.69 42.85 -9.36
CA LEU A 20 32.90 41.43 -9.11
C LEU A 20 32.64 41.02 -7.65
N PHE A 21 32.91 41.89 -6.68
CA PHE A 21 32.64 41.63 -5.26
C PHE A 21 31.13 41.74 -4.94
N LEU A 22 30.40 42.64 -5.61
CA LEU A 22 28.93 42.74 -5.51
C LEU A 22 28.23 41.57 -6.22
N ILE A 23 28.78 41.07 -7.33
CA ILE A 23 28.29 39.85 -7.99
C ILE A 23 28.58 38.60 -7.13
N LYS A 24 29.73 38.54 -6.45
CA LYS A 24 30.08 37.40 -5.60
C LYS A 24 29.30 37.35 -4.28
N ASN A 25 28.95 38.50 -3.69
CA ASN A 25 28.15 38.56 -2.46
C ASN A 25 26.61 38.52 -2.69
N SER A 26 26.14 38.68 -3.93
CA SER A 26 24.71 38.49 -4.25
C SER A 26 24.33 37.04 -4.60
N ILE A 27 25.31 36.13 -4.70
CA ILE A 27 25.08 34.70 -5.04
C ILE A 27 25.10 33.78 -3.82
N SER A 28 25.38 34.28 -2.61
CA SER A 28 25.55 33.44 -1.42
C SER A 28 24.39 33.54 -0.42
N TYR A 29 23.16 33.30 -0.85
CA TYR A 29 22.05 32.74 -0.05
C TYR A 29 20.94 32.23 -1.00
N GLY A 30 21.14 31.03 -1.52
CA GLY A 30 20.14 30.26 -2.25
C GLY A 30 20.73 28.91 -2.57
N GLN A 31 20.18 27.83 -2.01
CA GLN A 31 20.54 26.48 -2.39
C GLN A 31 20.41 26.35 -3.92
N LEU A 32 21.54 26.22 -4.60
CA LEU A 32 21.59 25.89 -6.02
C LEU A 32 20.99 24.49 -6.19
N CYS A 33 19.85 24.43 -6.85
CA CYS A 33 19.21 23.18 -7.27
C CYS A 33 19.83 22.75 -8.59
N ASP A 34 20.32 21.51 -8.68
CA ASP A 34 20.91 20.98 -9.91
C ASP A 34 19.83 20.74 -11.01
N PRO A 35 20.08 21.11 -12.28
CA PRO A 35 19.14 20.91 -13.38
C PRO A 35 19.21 19.48 -13.97
N PRO A 36 18.07 18.79 -14.21
CA PRO A 36 18.02 17.52 -14.95
C PRO A 36 17.95 17.71 -16.49
N PRO A 37 18.15 16.64 -17.29
CA PRO A 37 18.30 16.73 -18.75
C PRO A 37 16.96 16.88 -19.52
N TYR A 38 17.09 17.51 -20.70
CA TYR A 38 16.08 17.96 -21.68
C TYR A 38 14.90 17.00 -22.02
N ILE A 39 13.72 17.58 -22.28
CA ILE A 39 12.57 16.95 -22.96
C ILE A 39 12.55 17.39 -24.43
N ASN A 40 12.42 16.44 -25.37
CA ASN A 40 12.57 16.68 -26.81
C ASN A 40 11.22 16.52 -27.57
N GLY A 41 10.77 17.55 -28.30
CA GLY A 41 9.57 17.53 -29.15
C GLY A 41 9.44 18.78 -30.03
N GLY A 42 9.01 18.65 -31.30
CA GLY A 42 9.19 19.64 -32.39
C GLY A 42 8.56 21.05 -32.27
N SER A 43 7.92 21.37 -31.15
CA SER A 43 7.54 22.73 -30.73
C SER A 43 7.61 22.74 -29.20
N THR A 44 8.81 22.93 -28.66
CA THR A 44 9.02 22.81 -27.22
C THR A 44 8.55 24.10 -26.52
N PHE A 45 7.48 23.95 -25.73
CA PHE A 45 7.25 24.81 -24.58
C PHE A 45 8.13 24.28 -23.45
N VAL A 46 9.16 25.04 -23.06
CA VAL A 46 10.08 24.62 -21.99
C VAL A 46 9.88 25.55 -20.81
N VAL A 47 9.40 25.02 -19.70
CA VAL A 47 9.59 25.68 -18.41
C VAL A 47 11.01 25.33 -17.96
N VAL A 48 11.91 26.31 -17.90
CA VAL A 48 13.29 26.05 -17.46
C VAL A 48 13.25 25.86 -15.92
N PRO A 49 13.65 24.70 -15.39
CA PRO A 49 13.14 24.27 -14.08
C PRO A 49 13.89 24.82 -12.86
N GLY A 50 13.12 25.18 -11.82
CA GLY A 50 13.41 24.73 -10.45
C GLY A 50 12.83 23.31 -10.27
N THR A 51 13.19 22.57 -9.21
CA THR A 51 12.71 21.19 -9.05
C THR A 51 11.17 21.13 -9.07
N PHE A 52 10.58 20.37 -9.99
CA PHE A 52 9.15 20.07 -10.03
C PHE A 52 8.95 18.56 -9.83
N THR A 53 7.81 18.18 -9.27
CA THR A 53 7.23 16.85 -9.50
C THR A 53 6.17 16.99 -10.57
N THR A 54 6.30 16.20 -11.64
CA THR A 54 5.36 16.15 -12.76
C THR A 54 4.55 14.87 -12.71
N TYR A 55 3.24 14.97 -12.93
CA TYR A 55 2.42 13.81 -13.27
C TYR A 55 1.45 14.18 -14.40
N SER A 56 1.10 13.20 -15.22
CA SER A 56 0.17 13.36 -16.34
C SER A 56 -1.11 12.60 -16.05
N LYS A 57 -2.28 13.21 -16.29
CA LYS A 57 -3.59 12.57 -16.16
C LYS A 57 -4.38 12.76 -17.45
N ILE A 58 -5.11 11.72 -17.85
CA ILE A 58 -6.01 11.78 -19.01
C ILE A 58 -7.40 12.19 -18.50
N GLU A 59 -7.88 13.35 -18.93
CA GLU A 59 -9.21 13.88 -18.62
C GLU A 59 -9.93 14.15 -19.95
N ASP A 60 -11.12 13.57 -20.13
CA ASP A 60 -11.92 13.67 -21.35
C ASP A 60 -11.15 13.30 -22.65
N GLY A 61 -10.23 12.34 -22.55
CA GLY A 61 -9.40 11.90 -23.68
C GLY A 61 -8.22 12.83 -24.00
N VAL A 62 -7.96 13.85 -23.18
CA VAL A 62 -6.84 14.79 -23.34
C VAL A 62 -5.83 14.57 -22.21
N SER A 63 -4.56 14.33 -22.56
CA SER A 63 -3.47 14.28 -21.59
C SER A 63 -3.19 15.69 -21.05
N ARG A 64 -3.24 15.86 -19.73
CA ARG A 64 -2.93 17.11 -19.04
C ARG A 64 -1.75 16.88 -18.11
N ASP A 65 -0.75 17.75 -18.21
CA ASP A 65 0.45 17.70 -17.38
C ASP A 65 0.32 18.67 -16.19
N TYR A 66 0.54 18.14 -15.00
CA TYR A 66 0.46 18.88 -13.74
C TYR A 66 1.85 19.10 -13.17
N TYR A 67 2.11 20.30 -12.67
CA TYR A 67 3.43 20.70 -12.16
C TYR A 67 3.30 21.19 -10.72
N ALA A 68 3.91 20.45 -9.79
CA ALA A 68 4.02 20.86 -8.40
C ALA A 68 5.28 21.69 -8.17
N LEU A 69 5.12 22.95 -7.77
CA LEU A 69 6.22 23.87 -7.46
C LEU A 69 6.92 23.46 -6.15
N LYS A 70 8.13 22.86 -6.20
CA LYS A 70 8.91 22.62 -4.97
C LYS A 70 9.77 23.81 -4.54
N CYS A 71 9.81 24.92 -5.29
CA CYS A 71 10.70 26.06 -5.02
C CYS A 71 10.01 27.43 -5.17
N LYS A 72 10.39 28.37 -4.28
CA LYS A 72 9.89 29.76 -4.17
C LYS A 72 10.34 30.73 -5.28
N THR A 73 10.88 30.29 -6.41
CA THR A 73 11.36 31.22 -7.44
C THR A 73 10.19 31.74 -8.26
N ASN A 74 9.51 32.75 -7.72
CA ASN A 74 8.55 33.60 -8.40
C ASN A 74 9.27 34.93 -8.73
N PRO A 75 9.41 35.34 -10.01
CA PRO A 75 8.74 34.85 -11.20
C PRO A 75 9.38 33.62 -11.87
N MET A 76 8.57 32.85 -12.61
CA MET A 76 9.04 31.75 -13.46
C MET A 76 9.35 32.20 -14.88
N LEU A 77 10.43 31.66 -15.46
CA LEU A 77 10.83 31.89 -16.86
C LEU A 77 10.15 30.86 -17.78
N PHE A 78 9.31 31.37 -18.67
CA PHE A 78 8.68 30.57 -19.71
C PHE A 78 9.44 30.74 -21.02
N TYR A 79 9.67 29.63 -21.71
CA TYR A 79 10.36 29.60 -22.99
C TYR A 79 9.48 28.98 -24.06
N VAL A 80 9.30 29.72 -25.14
CA VAL A 80 8.48 29.31 -26.27
C VAL A 80 9.35 29.31 -27.51
N SER A 81 9.48 28.14 -28.13
CA SER A 81 10.27 27.97 -29.35
C SER A 81 9.44 27.46 -30.51
N ARG A 82 9.77 27.91 -31.72
CA ARG A 82 9.25 27.30 -32.94
C ARG A 82 10.25 27.38 -34.08
N PHE A 83 10.34 26.29 -34.84
CA PHE A 83 11.06 26.24 -36.10
C PHE A 83 10.10 26.59 -37.24
N PRO A 84 10.25 27.76 -37.90
CA PRO A 84 9.46 28.07 -39.06
C PRO A 84 9.87 27.18 -40.25
N PRO A 85 8.96 26.91 -41.21
CA PRO A 85 9.31 26.29 -42.47
C PRO A 85 10.43 27.08 -43.17
N ILE A 86 11.33 26.36 -43.84
CA ILE A 86 12.43 26.95 -44.59
C ILE A 86 11.83 27.83 -45.72
N GLN A 87 12.24 29.11 -45.80
CA GLN A 87 11.90 30.11 -46.83
C GLN A 87 10.59 30.92 -46.71
N THR A 88 9.85 30.87 -45.60
CA THR A 88 8.69 31.78 -45.40
C THR A 88 8.96 32.84 -44.33
N GLU A 89 8.59 34.10 -44.60
CA GLU A 89 8.42 35.09 -43.53
C GLU A 89 7.37 34.51 -42.58
N THR A 90 7.73 34.29 -41.32
CA THR A 90 6.79 33.75 -40.33
C THR A 90 6.62 34.78 -39.23
N ARG A 91 5.37 35.14 -38.97
CA ARG A 91 4.99 36.06 -37.91
C ARG A 91 4.33 35.27 -36.80
N TYR A 92 4.69 35.50 -35.54
CA TYR A 92 3.95 34.94 -34.42
C TYR A 92 3.67 35.98 -33.35
N TYR A 93 2.54 35.84 -32.66
CA TYR A 93 2.27 36.51 -31.39
C TYR A 93 1.80 35.49 -30.35
N VAL A 94 2.05 35.79 -29.08
CA VAL A 94 1.74 34.91 -27.95
C VAL A 94 0.79 35.63 -27.00
N GLU A 95 -0.28 34.95 -26.61
CA GLU A 95 -1.18 35.34 -25.54
C GLU A 95 -1.04 34.35 -24.39
N LEU A 96 -1.16 34.84 -23.16
CA LEU A 96 -1.18 34.03 -21.96
C LEU A 96 -2.43 34.36 -21.17
N TYR A 97 -3.19 33.32 -20.83
CA TYR A 97 -4.36 33.40 -20.00
C TYR A 97 -4.10 32.74 -18.65
N ALA A 98 -4.63 33.32 -17.57
CA ALA A 98 -4.81 32.64 -16.28
C ALA A 98 -6.28 32.32 -16.07
N GLN A 99 -6.53 31.19 -15.44
CA GLN A 99 -7.86 30.85 -14.98
C GLN A 99 -7.73 30.09 -13.67
N ASN A 100 -8.49 30.50 -12.67
CA ASN A 100 -8.52 29.78 -11.41
C ASN A 100 -9.13 28.40 -11.63
N PHE A 101 -8.76 27.44 -10.80
CA PHE A 101 -9.43 26.14 -10.78
C PHE A 101 -9.76 25.73 -9.34
N ASP A 102 -10.76 24.87 -9.21
CA ASP A 102 -11.21 24.32 -7.94
C ASP A 102 -10.37 23.09 -7.52
N CYS A 103 -10.58 22.53 -6.32
CA CYS A 103 -9.77 21.40 -5.84
C CYS A 103 -9.95 20.11 -6.65
N SER A 104 -11.03 20.02 -7.45
CA SER A 104 -11.27 18.92 -8.39
C SER A 104 -10.59 19.14 -9.75
N GLY A 105 -9.93 20.28 -9.94
CA GLY A 105 -9.33 20.68 -11.21
C GLY A 105 -10.33 21.25 -12.22
N ASN A 106 -11.56 21.60 -11.81
CA ASN A 106 -12.50 22.30 -12.69
C ASN A 106 -12.11 23.76 -12.81
N LEU A 107 -12.17 24.30 -14.03
CA LEU A 107 -11.83 25.69 -14.30
C LEU A 107 -12.95 26.62 -13.80
N LEU A 108 -12.60 27.59 -12.97
CA LEU A 108 -13.51 28.58 -12.39
C LEU A 108 -13.47 29.88 -13.20
N GLY A 109 -14.64 30.44 -13.48
CA GLY A 109 -14.79 31.71 -14.20
C GLY A 109 -14.32 31.64 -15.66
N THR A 110 -14.08 32.80 -16.28
CA THR A 110 -13.53 32.89 -17.64
C THR A 110 -12.02 33.13 -17.60
N PRO A 111 -11.22 32.53 -18.52
CA PRO A 111 -9.79 32.80 -18.58
C PRO A 111 -9.52 34.31 -18.77
N ASN A 112 -8.64 34.86 -17.93
CA ASN A 112 -8.22 36.25 -17.97
C ASN A 112 -6.90 36.38 -18.76
N LEU A 113 -6.86 37.27 -19.74
CA LEU A 113 -5.65 37.55 -20.53
C LEU A 113 -4.65 38.35 -19.67
N ILE A 114 -3.52 37.75 -19.31
CA ILE A 114 -2.51 38.40 -18.47
C ILE A 114 -1.42 39.07 -19.31
N LEU A 115 -1.04 38.47 -20.44
CA LEU A 115 0.08 38.93 -21.25
C LEU A 115 -0.21 38.75 -22.73
N THR A 116 0.16 39.76 -23.53
CA THR A 116 0.29 39.66 -24.98
C THR A 116 1.71 40.08 -25.36
N ARG A 117 2.39 39.29 -26.19
CA ARG A 117 3.71 39.64 -26.73
C ARG A 117 3.57 40.14 -28.18
N PRO A 118 4.30 41.21 -28.55
CA PRO A 118 4.22 41.77 -29.89
C PRO A 118 4.75 40.78 -30.93
N THR A 119 4.27 40.92 -32.16
CA THR A 119 4.64 40.06 -33.27
C THR A 119 6.14 40.05 -33.52
N LYS A 120 6.78 38.88 -33.53
CA LYS A 120 8.15 38.74 -34.06
C LYS A 120 8.09 38.17 -35.47
N VAL A 121 9.09 38.53 -36.29
CA VAL A 121 9.21 38.10 -37.69
C VAL A 121 10.51 37.31 -37.86
N SER A 122 10.45 36.10 -38.42
CA SER A 122 11.64 35.34 -38.82
C SER A 122 11.66 35.19 -40.33
N THR A 123 12.87 35.33 -40.88
CA THR A 123 13.18 35.06 -42.27
C THR A 123 14.23 33.94 -42.29
N ASN A 124 14.13 33.02 -43.26
CA ASN A 124 15.11 31.95 -43.51
C ASN A 124 15.14 30.76 -42.53
N GLY A 125 14.01 30.38 -41.93
CA GLY A 125 13.92 29.11 -41.20
C GLY A 125 14.65 29.08 -39.85
N PHE A 126 15.16 30.22 -39.36
CA PHE A 126 15.80 30.27 -38.05
C PHE A 126 14.76 30.08 -36.93
N PRO A 127 15.08 29.27 -35.90
CA PRO A 127 14.19 29.10 -34.76
C PRO A 127 13.93 30.45 -34.11
N MET A 128 12.67 30.67 -33.80
CA MET A 128 12.24 31.83 -33.05
C MET A 128 12.08 31.44 -31.60
N TRP A 129 12.56 32.33 -30.73
CA TRP A 129 12.50 32.13 -29.30
C TRP A 129 11.85 33.36 -28.67
N ASP A 130 10.92 33.12 -27.76
CA ASP A 130 10.49 34.14 -26.81
C ASP A 130 10.62 33.64 -25.38
N ASN A 131 10.90 34.58 -24.49
CA ASN A 131 10.96 34.31 -23.07
C ASN A 131 10.22 35.39 -22.29
N PHE A 132 9.48 34.96 -21.27
CA PHE A 132 8.76 35.88 -20.41
C PHE A 132 8.71 35.34 -18.99
N PHE A 133 8.77 36.27 -18.04
CA PHE A 133 8.63 36.01 -16.62
C PHE A 133 7.16 36.18 -16.24
N ILE A 134 6.57 35.18 -15.58
CA ILE A 134 5.23 35.31 -15.00
C ILE A 134 5.35 35.14 -13.50
N ASN A 135 4.67 36.03 -12.77
CA ASN A 135 4.38 35.77 -11.37
C ASN A 135 3.28 34.73 -11.31
N VAL A 136 3.64 33.48 -10.99
CA VAL A 136 2.65 32.41 -10.93
C VAL A 136 1.92 32.48 -9.60
N GLU A 137 0.60 32.47 -9.71
CA GLU A 137 -0.35 32.48 -8.62
C GLU A 137 -0.75 31.04 -8.29
N GLU A 138 -1.00 30.78 -7.01
CA GLU A 138 -1.50 29.49 -6.54
C GLU A 138 -2.91 29.24 -7.13
N ASN A 139 -3.27 27.97 -7.32
CA ASN A 139 -4.58 27.54 -7.84
C ASN A 139 -4.97 28.17 -9.19
N THR A 140 -3.98 28.50 -10.00
CA THR A 140 -4.16 29.15 -11.30
C THR A 140 -3.62 28.28 -12.43
N SER A 141 -4.48 28.00 -13.40
CA SER A 141 -4.18 27.32 -14.65
C SER A 141 -3.75 28.34 -15.69
N TYR A 142 -2.59 28.12 -16.33
CA TYR A 142 -2.09 29.00 -17.38
C TYR A 142 -2.25 28.34 -18.73
N THR A 143 -2.93 29.06 -19.65
CA THR A 143 -3.09 28.65 -21.05
C THR A 143 -2.32 29.58 -21.94
N VAL A 144 -1.37 29.06 -22.71
CA VAL A 144 -0.57 29.87 -23.64
C VAL A 144 -1.12 29.68 -25.05
N LYS A 145 -1.67 30.73 -25.67
CA LYS A 145 -2.09 30.70 -27.07
C LYS A 145 -1.01 31.27 -27.97
N MET A 146 -0.63 30.52 -29.00
CA MET A 146 0.28 30.99 -30.04
C MET A 146 -0.47 31.08 -31.36
N TYR A 147 -0.33 32.24 -32.00
CA TYR A 147 -0.88 32.51 -33.30
C TYR A 147 0.25 32.70 -34.28
N VAL A 148 0.13 32.08 -35.45
CA VAL A 148 1.13 32.19 -36.50
C VAL A 148 0.50 32.59 -37.81
N ASP A 149 1.18 33.49 -38.51
CA ASP A 149 0.85 33.98 -39.83
C ASP A 149 2.01 33.66 -40.78
N TYR A 150 1.67 33.13 -41.96
CA TYR A 150 2.59 32.67 -43.00
C TYR A 150 2.34 33.43 -44.32
N PRO A 151 2.80 34.69 -44.43
CA PRO A 151 2.82 35.38 -45.72
C PRO A 151 3.60 34.57 -46.76
N PRO A 152 3.17 34.50 -48.04
CA PRO A 152 2.03 35.18 -48.67
C PRO A 152 0.76 34.32 -48.82
N TYR A 153 0.74 33.09 -48.31
CA TYR A 153 -0.23 32.08 -48.75
C TYR A 153 -1.65 32.32 -48.23
N THR A 154 -1.81 32.96 -47.07
CA THR A 154 -3.11 33.28 -46.45
C THR A 154 -2.94 34.39 -45.40
N PRO A 155 -3.64 35.54 -45.49
CA PRO A 155 -3.49 36.67 -44.56
C PRO A 155 -4.22 36.48 -43.23
N SER A 156 -4.31 35.26 -42.72
CA SER A 156 -5.06 34.93 -41.50
C SER A 156 -4.16 34.34 -40.44
N TRP A 157 -4.25 34.86 -39.22
CA TRP A 157 -3.64 34.26 -38.04
C TRP A 157 -4.26 32.89 -37.77
N TYR A 158 -3.43 31.86 -37.70
CA TYR A 158 -3.84 30.52 -37.31
C TYR A 158 -3.48 30.25 -35.85
N LEU A 159 -4.48 29.86 -35.08
CA LEU A 159 -4.28 29.31 -33.74
C LEU A 159 -3.70 27.89 -33.87
N LEU A 160 -2.53 27.63 -33.30
CA LEU A 160 -1.94 26.30 -33.37
C LEU A 160 -2.63 25.34 -32.40
N PRO A 161 -2.98 24.11 -32.81
CA PRO A 161 -3.78 23.19 -31.98
C PRO A 161 -3.04 22.55 -30.78
N GLN A 162 -1.84 23.01 -30.41
CA GLN A 162 -1.12 22.48 -29.25
C GLN A 162 -1.16 23.48 -28.09
N PHE A 163 -2.05 23.24 -27.13
CA PHE A 163 -2.11 24.01 -25.89
C PHE A 163 -1.85 23.11 -24.69
N ASN A 164 -0.65 23.26 -24.13
CA ASN A 164 -0.32 22.73 -22.83
C ASN A 164 -1.08 23.58 -21.80
N ASN A 165 -2.14 23.04 -21.22
CA ASN A 165 -2.73 23.60 -20.00
C ASN A 165 -1.77 23.29 -18.86
N ILE A 166 -1.01 24.29 -18.44
CA ILE A 166 -0.06 24.13 -17.35
C ILE A 166 -0.76 24.53 -16.07
N ARG A 167 -1.04 23.54 -15.23
CA ARG A 167 -1.61 23.75 -13.91
C ARG A 167 -0.50 23.73 -12.88
N PHE A 168 -0.36 24.83 -12.16
CA PHE A 168 0.53 24.92 -11.01
C PHE A 168 -0.30 24.65 -9.76
N VAL A 169 0.04 23.56 -9.08
CA VAL A 169 -0.54 23.18 -7.78
C VAL A 169 0.49 23.40 -6.69
N LYS A 170 0.03 23.75 -5.49
CA LYS A 170 0.91 23.81 -4.33
C LYS A 170 1.44 22.40 -4.05
N SER A 171 2.73 22.30 -3.73
CA SER A 171 3.39 21.01 -3.57
C SER A 171 2.65 20.11 -2.58
N ALA A 172 2.30 18.90 -3.05
CA ALA A 172 1.57 17.81 -2.38
C ALA A 172 0.04 17.75 -2.52
N GLU A 173 -0.58 18.54 -3.40
CA GLU A 173 -2.03 18.46 -3.64
C GLU A 173 -2.36 17.64 -4.89
N GLN A 174 -2.63 16.35 -4.69
CA GLN A 174 -4.02 15.94 -4.84
C GLN A 174 -4.51 15.64 -3.44
N PRO A 175 -5.73 16.08 -3.10
CA PRO A 175 -6.75 15.05 -3.06
C PRO A 175 -8.14 15.64 -3.44
N THR A 176 -8.98 14.83 -4.09
CA THR A 176 -10.42 14.84 -3.75
C THR A 176 -10.53 14.74 -2.22
N PRO A 177 -11.58 15.20 -1.52
CA PRO A 177 -11.75 14.71 -0.16
C PRO A 177 -11.60 13.19 -0.24
N ASP A 178 -10.76 12.64 0.61
CA ASP A 178 -10.43 11.23 0.54
C ASP A 178 -10.22 10.86 1.99
N GLY A 179 -10.92 9.81 2.37
CA GLY A 179 -10.81 9.26 3.69
C GLY A 179 -11.05 7.78 3.62
N PHE A 180 -10.50 7.09 4.60
CA PHE A 180 -10.67 5.66 4.71
C PHE A 180 -10.87 5.30 6.17
N PHE A 181 -11.67 4.28 6.41
CA PHE A 181 -11.79 3.70 7.74
C PHE A 181 -10.48 3.01 8.11
N GLY A 182 -9.95 3.30 9.31
CA GLY A 182 -8.69 2.71 9.79
C GLY A 182 -8.82 1.22 10.10
N ASP A 183 -10.04 0.77 10.39
CA ASP A 183 -10.37 -0.61 10.77
C ASP A 183 -11.32 -1.26 9.76
N HIS A 184 -10.90 -1.26 8.49
CA HIS A 184 -11.63 -2.02 7.47
C HIS A 184 -11.48 -3.51 7.75
N VAL A 185 -12.62 -4.17 8.02
CA VAL A 185 -12.76 -5.55 7.55
C VAL A 185 -12.59 -5.44 6.03
N ASN A 186 -11.64 -6.16 5.41
CA ASN A 186 -11.22 -6.02 3.99
C ASN A 186 -12.32 -6.26 2.93
N TYR A 187 -13.54 -5.76 3.14
CA TYR A 187 -14.72 -6.04 2.36
C TYR A 187 -15.53 -4.76 2.14
N VAL A 188 -15.50 -4.27 0.91
CA VAL A 188 -16.44 -3.29 0.41
C VAL A 188 -17.56 -4.07 -0.26
N SER A 189 -18.78 -3.96 0.27
CA SER A 189 -19.95 -4.55 -0.38
C SER A 189 -20.58 -3.54 -1.32
N ARG A 190 -20.99 -3.99 -2.51
CA ARG A 190 -21.76 -3.18 -3.47
C ARG A 190 -23.23 -3.48 -3.32
N THR A 191 -23.98 -2.50 -2.85
CA THR A 191 -25.43 -2.63 -2.72
C THR A 191 -26.12 -1.84 -3.82
N SER A 192 -26.99 -2.51 -4.59
CA SER A 192 -27.84 -1.84 -5.56
C SER A 192 -28.98 -1.14 -4.84
N THR A 193 -29.22 0.12 -5.17
CA THR A 193 -30.24 0.98 -4.55
C THR A 193 -31.65 0.74 -5.09
N GLY A 194 -31.85 -0.26 -5.96
CA GLY A 194 -33.11 -0.46 -6.71
C GLY A 194 -33.42 0.63 -7.75
N THR A 195 -32.75 1.78 -7.68
CA THR A 195 -32.87 2.92 -8.62
C THR A 195 -31.80 2.91 -9.71
N GLY A 196 -31.03 1.82 -9.82
CA GLY A 196 -29.95 1.66 -10.81
C GLY A 196 -28.58 2.20 -10.36
N TRP A 197 -28.50 2.79 -9.17
CA TRP A 197 -27.23 3.20 -8.57
C TRP A 197 -26.66 2.05 -7.72
N THR A 198 -25.34 2.04 -7.58
CA THR A 198 -24.63 1.15 -6.66
C THR A 198 -23.83 2.01 -5.69
N ILE A 199 -23.98 1.74 -4.40
CA ILE A 199 -23.12 2.33 -3.38
C ILE A 199 -22.11 1.31 -2.90
N ASP A 200 -20.90 1.80 -2.61
CA ASP A 200 -19.87 1.04 -1.91
C ASP A 200 -20.09 1.24 -0.40
N VAL A 201 -20.34 0.14 0.32
CA VAL A 201 -20.56 0.13 1.77
C VAL A 201 -19.36 -0.53 2.44
N SER A 202 -18.68 0.24 3.29
CA SER A 202 -17.56 -0.25 4.11
C SER A 202 -18.07 -1.04 5.32
N GLN A 203 -17.49 -2.20 5.60
CA GLN A 203 -17.84 -2.99 6.78
C GLN A 203 -16.81 -2.76 7.87
N LEU A 204 -17.26 -2.25 9.03
CA LEU A 204 -16.39 -1.97 10.16
C LEU A 204 -16.57 -3.01 11.25
N ASP A 205 -15.47 -3.32 11.93
CA ASP A 205 -15.47 -4.14 13.14
C ASP A 205 -15.90 -3.29 14.35
N ILE A 206 -16.70 -3.86 15.23
CA ILE A 206 -17.26 -3.20 16.42
C ILE A 206 -16.30 -3.20 17.61
N ASN A 207 -15.20 -3.97 17.54
CA ASN A 207 -14.29 -4.16 18.67
C ASN A 207 -13.00 -3.33 18.57
N GLY A 208 -12.77 -2.63 17.46
CA GLY A 208 -11.73 -1.63 17.34
C GLY A 208 -12.31 -0.23 17.57
N LEU A 209 -11.45 0.75 17.83
CA LEU A 209 -11.88 2.14 17.74
C LEU A 209 -12.37 2.37 16.30
N SER A 210 -13.65 2.70 16.14
CA SER A 210 -14.24 3.09 14.86
C SER A 210 -13.63 4.42 14.38
N ILE A 211 -12.42 4.35 13.84
CA ILE A 211 -11.64 5.52 13.41
C ILE A 211 -11.80 5.72 11.90
N PHE A 212 -12.21 6.91 11.50
CA PHE A 212 -12.12 7.36 10.11
C PHE A 212 -10.90 8.26 9.95
N ASN A 213 -10.00 7.92 9.04
CA ASN A 213 -8.83 8.73 8.73
C ASN A 213 -9.19 9.76 7.66
N ALA A 214 -9.43 11.01 8.08
CA ALA A 214 -9.65 12.14 7.20
C ALA A 214 -8.34 12.85 6.81
N THR A 215 -7.16 12.39 7.27
CA THR A 215 -5.86 12.99 6.90
C THR A 215 -5.64 13.12 5.40
N PRO A 216 -6.08 12.20 4.53
CA PRO A 216 -5.93 12.40 3.09
C PRO A 216 -6.77 13.57 2.55
N SER A 217 -7.68 14.17 3.33
CA SER A 217 -8.46 15.35 2.97
C SER A 217 -7.75 16.70 3.25
N SER A 218 -6.43 16.68 3.53
CA SER A 218 -5.64 17.73 4.20
C SER A 218 -5.41 19.07 3.48
N CYS A 219 -6.07 19.39 2.36
CA CYS A 219 -5.78 20.64 1.65
C CYS A 219 -6.41 21.88 2.30
N GLU A 220 -7.42 21.71 3.16
CA GLU A 220 -8.12 22.81 3.83
C GLU A 220 -7.82 22.88 5.33
N GLN A 221 -7.87 24.10 5.85
CA GLN A 221 -7.61 24.39 7.27
C GLN A 221 -8.89 24.41 8.11
N ASN A 222 -10.05 24.18 7.51
CA ASN A 222 -11.33 24.09 8.21
C ASN A 222 -12.08 22.88 7.66
N TRP A 223 -12.66 22.08 8.53
CA TRP A 223 -13.47 20.93 8.13
C TRP A 223 -14.45 20.58 9.25
N ARG A 224 -15.50 19.84 8.91
CA ARG A 224 -16.42 19.23 9.86
C ARG A 224 -16.93 17.93 9.29
N TYR A 225 -17.62 17.15 10.10
CA TYR A 225 -18.23 15.91 9.63
C TYR A 225 -19.59 15.70 10.28
N GLU A 226 -20.40 14.93 9.59
CA GLU A 226 -21.79 14.64 9.91
C GLU A 226 -21.98 13.12 9.85
N ILE A 227 -22.52 12.51 10.90
CA ILE A 227 -22.83 11.07 10.92
C ILE A 227 -24.35 10.92 11.10
N SER A 228 -24.96 10.05 10.30
CA SER A 228 -26.39 9.74 10.39
C SER A 228 -26.66 8.25 10.13
N GLU A 229 -27.73 7.73 10.69
CA GLU A 229 -28.32 6.46 10.24
C GLU A 229 -28.93 6.66 8.85
N PHE A 230 -28.75 5.71 7.94
CA PHE A 230 -29.18 5.79 6.56
C PHE A 230 -30.09 4.62 6.21
N ASP A 231 -31.31 4.91 5.77
CA ASP A 231 -32.28 3.91 5.29
C ASP A 231 -32.17 3.80 3.76
N LEU A 232 -31.83 2.61 3.27
CA LEU A 232 -31.69 2.33 1.83
C LEU A 232 -33.03 2.32 1.10
N ASP A 233 -34.09 1.89 1.76
CA ASP A 233 -35.41 1.71 1.15
C ASP A 233 -36.08 3.07 0.93
N SER A 234 -35.95 3.98 1.90
CA SER A 234 -36.49 5.35 1.79
C SER A 234 -35.49 6.37 1.24
N TRP A 235 -34.21 6.03 1.19
CA TRP A 235 -33.11 6.93 0.83
C TRP A 235 -33.05 8.18 1.72
N THR A 236 -33.26 8.00 3.03
CA THR A 236 -33.29 9.10 4.00
C THR A 236 -32.32 8.88 5.15
N SER A 237 -31.70 9.97 5.62
CA SER A 237 -30.92 10.00 6.85
C SER A 237 -31.79 10.31 8.07
N SER A 238 -31.50 9.67 9.20
CA SER A 238 -32.05 9.96 10.52
C SER A 238 -30.94 10.10 11.57
N ASN A 239 -31.26 10.63 12.74
CA ASN A 239 -30.33 10.73 13.88
C ASN A 239 -29.00 11.46 13.55
N LEU A 240 -29.06 12.50 12.72
CA LEU A 240 -27.89 13.28 12.30
C LEU A 240 -27.18 13.93 13.49
N VAL A 241 -25.87 13.68 13.62
CA VAL A 241 -24.96 14.34 14.55
C VAL A 241 -23.88 15.06 13.73
N ALA A 242 -23.68 16.35 13.98
CA ALA A 242 -22.73 17.20 13.25
C ALA A 242 -21.65 17.74 14.18
N SER A 243 -20.39 17.73 13.72
CA SER A 243 -19.27 18.25 14.48
C SER A 243 -19.25 19.78 14.39
N PRO A 244 -18.67 20.48 15.39
CA PRO A 244 -18.26 21.86 15.16
C PRO A 244 -17.24 21.92 14.01
N VAL A 245 -17.06 23.11 13.44
CA VAL A 245 -15.96 23.35 12.49
C VAL A 245 -14.64 23.21 13.25
N ILE A 246 -13.77 22.34 12.76
CA ILE A 246 -12.45 22.03 13.29
C ILE A 246 -11.45 22.80 12.42
N SER A 247 -10.60 23.60 13.07
CA SER A 247 -9.49 24.28 12.39
C SER A 247 -8.21 23.45 12.44
N GLY A 248 -7.44 23.48 11.36
CA GLY A 248 -6.26 22.66 11.11
C GLY A 248 -6.48 21.63 10.00
N GLU A 249 -5.45 20.85 9.71
CA GLU A 249 -5.53 19.74 8.77
C GLU A 249 -6.54 18.69 9.25
N ALA A 250 -7.23 18.06 8.30
CA ALA A 250 -8.11 16.94 8.59
C ALA A 250 -7.33 15.80 9.26
N GLY A 251 -7.92 15.18 10.28
CA GLY A 251 -7.25 14.20 11.14
C GLY A 251 -8.05 12.91 11.30
N TYR A 252 -7.85 12.22 12.41
CA TYR A 252 -8.62 11.02 12.74
C TYR A 252 -9.93 11.40 13.43
N ILE A 253 -11.04 10.79 12.97
CA ILE A 253 -12.37 10.93 13.55
C ILE A 253 -12.65 9.67 14.37
N ASP A 254 -12.81 9.81 15.68
CA ASP A 254 -13.36 8.76 16.54
C ASP A 254 -14.90 8.80 16.44
N MET A 255 -15.47 7.89 15.66
CA MET A 255 -16.89 7.89 15.36
C MET A 255 -17.74 7.42 16.54
N GLU A 256 -17.20 6.59 17.43
CA GLU A 256 -17.91 6.10 18.62
C GLU A 256 -18.07 7.18 19.67
N THR A 257 -16.99 7.91 19.96
CA THR A 257 -17.05 9.02 20.92
C THR A 257 -17.94 10.15 20.40
N PHE A 258 -17.99 10.31 19.07
CA PHE A 258 -18.73 11.38 18.44
C PHE A 258 -20.23 11.08 18.27
N TYR A 259 -20.59 9.88 17.81
CA TYR A 259 -21.97 9.52 17.54
C TYR A 259 -22.69 9.07 18.81
N THR A 260 -23.29 10.03 19.52
CA THR A 260 -23.87 9.87 20.87
C THR A 260 -25.03 8.86 20.98
N TYR A 261 -25.64 8.47 19.86
CA TYR A 261 -26.67 7.43 19.82
C TYR A 261 -26.09 6.01 19.90
N GLY A 262 -24.77 5.87 19.75
CA GLY A 262 -24.10 4.58 19.60
C GLY A 262 -24.27 4.02 18.19
N LEU A 263 -23.24 3.33 17.70
CA LEU A 263 -23.30 2.62 16.43
C LEU A 263 -23.90 1.23 16.66
N GLU A 264 -25.18 1.07 16.35
CA GLU A 264 -25.89 -0.21 16.35
C GLU A 264 -25.49 -1.09 15.16
N ARG A 265 -25.54 -2.41 15.38
CA ARG A 265 -25.23 -3.43 14.37
C ARG A 265 -26.30 -3.51 13.29
N ASP A 266 -25.87 -3.93 12.10
CA ASP A 266 -26.72 -4.15 10.93
C ASP A 266 -27.51 -2.91 10.46
N LYS A 267 -27.22 -1.75 11.04
CA LYS A 267 -27.63 -0.46 10.51
C LYS A 267 -26.59 0.06 9.54
N LEU A 268 -27.07 0.72 8.51
CA LEU A 268 -26.25 1.47 7.58
C LEU A 268 -26.13 2.91 8.10
N TYR A 269 -24.93 3.44 8.03
CA TYR A 269 -24.61 4.81 8.41
C TYR A 269 -24.07 5.55 7.21
N LEU A 270 -24.30 6.85 7.20
CA LEU A 270 -23.70 7.80 6.29
C LEU A 270 -22.82 8.75 7.08
N LEU A 271 -21.52 8.70 6.83
CA LEU A 271 -20.55 9.72 7.22
C LEU A 271 -20.42 10.71 6.06
N LYS A 272 -20.78 11.96 6.33
CA LYS A 272 -20.58 13.08 5.41
C LYS A 272 -19.40 13.93 5.89
N LEU A 273 -18.32 13.97 5.11
CA LEU A 273 -17.15 14.80 5.38
C LEU A 273 -17.29 16.13 4.64
N ILE A 274 -17.13 17.24 5.35
CA ILE A 274 -17.31 18.59 4.81
C ILE A 274 -16.01 19.35 5.00
N VAL A 275 -15.38 19.74 3.89
CA VAL A 275 -14.03 20.32 3.88
C VAL A 275 -14.08 21.76 3.38
N GLY A 276 -13.28 22.64 3.97
CA GLY A 276 -13.34 24.09 3.77
C GLY A 276 -14.54 24.76 4.47
N GLU A 277 -14.97 25.92 3.96
CA GLU A 277 -16.19 26.61 4.45
C GLU A 277 -17.50 25.99 3.90
N GLY A 278 -17.52 24.66 3.69
CA GLY A 278 -18.69 23.95 3.14
C GLY A 278 -18.76 23.90 1.62
N TRP A 279 -17.62 24.06 0.94
CA TRP A 279 -17.55 24.02 -0.52
C TRP A 279 -17.49 22.60 -1.09
N TYR A 280 -17.10 21.61 -0.27
CA TYR A 280 -16.96 20.22 -0.68
C TYR A 280 -17.52 19.27 0.37
N ASP A 281 -18.38 18.37 -0.12
CA ASP A 281 -19.00 17.32 0.67
C ASP A 281 -18.64 15.96 0.07
N GLU A 282 -18.24 15.02 0.91
CA GLU A 282 -18.11 13.62 0.55
C GLU A 282 -18.93 12.70 1.44
N TYR A 283 -19.29 11.55 0.88
CA TYR A 283 -20.25 10.63 1.45
C TYR A 283 -19.63 9.25 1.53
N PHE A 284 -19.56 8.72 2.75
CA PHE A 284 -19.02 7.41 3.06
C PHE A 284 -20.13 6.60 3.73
N TRP A 285 -20.53 5.51 3.07
CA TRP A 285 -21.48 4.57 3.66
C TRP A 285 -20.72 3.46 4.39
N PHE A 286 -21.16 3.17 5.60
CA PHE A 286 -20.57 2.10 6.38
C PHE A 286 -21.62 1.40 7.24
N GLU A 287 -21.37 0.13 7.52
CA GLU A 287 -22.19 -0.66 8.42
C GLU A 287 -21.31 -1.30 9.49
N ILE A 288 -21.85 -1.41 10.71
CA ILE A 288 -21.22 -2.18 11.76
C ILE A 288 -21.69 -3.62 11.63
N LYS A 289 -20.79 -4.48 11.18
CA LYS A 289 -21.05 -5.92 11.06
C LYS A 289 -20.37 -6.68 12.19
N PRO A 290 -20.89 -7.86 12.56
CA PRO A 290 -20.13 -8.76 13.43
C PRO A 290 -18.77 -9.06 12.80
N ALA A 291 -17.70 -9.03 13.59
CA ALA A 291 -16.37 -9.45 13.16
C ALA A 291 -16.45 -10.80 12.44
N LYS A 292 -15.96 -10.87 11.20
CA LYS A 292 -15.93 -12.12 10.43
C LYS A 292 -14.67 -12.89 10.80
N ILE A 293 -14.84 -14.11 11.29
CA ILE A 293 -13.69 -14.95 11.61
C ILE A 293 -13.28 -15.75 10.38
N ASP A 294 -12.17 -15.31 9.79
CA ASP A 294 -11.44 -16.10 8.81
C ASP A 294 -10.29 -16.86 9.48
N GLY A 295 -10.60 -18.09 9.88
CA GLY A 295 -9.60 -19.06 10.31
C GLY A 295 -9.76 -20.38 9.57
N SER A 296 -8.65 -21.06 9.36
CA SER A 296 -8.55 -22.37 8.72
C SER A 296 -7.80 -23.34 9.63
N LEU A 297 -8.08 -24.64 9.49
CA LEU A 297 -7.20 -25.65 10.08
C LEU A 297 -6.08 -25.95 9.10
N SER A 298 -4.83 -25.97 9.57
CA SER A 298 -3.73 -26.51 8.79
C SER A 298 -4.06 -27.95 8.42
N ASN A 299 -3.89 -28.33 7.16
CA ASN A 299 -4.30 -29.65 6.69
C ASN A 299 -3.36 -30.13 5.58
N ASN A 300 -3.31 -31.44 5.39
CA ASN A 300 -2.68 -32.11 4.26
C ASN A 300 -3.69 -32.37 3.13
N GLY A 301 -4.99 -32.28 3.44
CA GLY A 301 -6.08 -32.46 2.49
C GLY A 301 -7.42 -32.08 3.11
N ILE A 302 -8.41 -31.87 2.26
CA ILE A 302 -9.80 -31.61 2.64
C ILE A 302 -10.66 -32.63 1.91
N ILE A 303 -11.53 -33.31 2.65
CA ILE A 303 -12.53 -34.22 2.09
C ILE A 303 -13.93 -33.79 2.54
N THR A 304 -14.94 -34.25 1.82
CA THR A 304 -16.34 -34.10 2.22
C THR A 304 -16.88 -35.49 2.56
N GLU A 305 -17.44 -35.66 3.77
CA GLU A 305 -18.13 -36.88 4.18
C GLU A 305 -19.63 -36.60 4.30
N SER A 306 -20.45 -37.41 3.63
CA SER A 306 -21.92 -37.34 3.72
C SER A 306 -22.43 -38.32 4.76
N VAL A 307 -23.21 -37.85 5.73
CA VAL A 307 -23.81 -38.67 6.80
C VAL A 307 -25.32 -38.71 6.62
N ASP A 308 -25.89 -39.91 6.55
CA ASP A 308 -27.35 -40.10 6.57
C ASP A 308 -27.89 -39.82 7.98
N VAL A 309 -28.75 -38.82 8.11
CA VAL A 309 -29.41 -38.47 9.37
C VAL A 309 -30.81 -39.09 9.50
N GLY A 310 -31.14 -40.03 8.61
CA GLY A 310 -32.42 -40.73 8.55
C GLY A 310 -33.39 -40.07 7.57
N GLY A 311 -34.31 -40.86 7.04
CA GLY A 311 -35.33 -40.38 6.10
C GLY A 311 -34.79 -40.05 4.70
N GLY A 312 -33.58 -40.52 4.36
CA GLY A 312 -32.92 -40.23 3.08
C GLY A 312 -32.33 -38.82 3.01
N VAL A 313 -32.20 -38.14 4.16
CA VAL A 313 -31.55 -36.83 4.26
C VAL A 313 -30.08 -37.03 4.60
N PHE A 314 -29.20 -36.46 3.79
CA PHE A 314 -27.76 -36.49 4.02
C PHE A 314 -27.27 -35.10 4.44
N ILE A 315 -26.36 -35.06 5.40
CA ILE A 315 -25.61 -33.85 5.78
C ILE A 315 -24.16 -34.03 5.35
N ASP A 316 -23.64 -33.07 4.59
CA ASP A 316 -22.25 -33.05 4.16
C ASP A 316 -21.38 -32.30 5.18
N TYR A 317 -20.29 -32.95 5.60
CA TYR A 317 -19.30 -32.40 6.52
C TYR A 317 -17.96 -32.23 5.82
N THR A 318 -17.39 -31.03 5.88
CA THR A 318 -16.01 -30.78 5.46
C THR A 318 -15.04 -31.25 6.55
N LEU A 319 -14.21 -32.24 6.22
CA LEU A 319 -13.23 -32.83 7.12
C LEU A 319 -11.81 -32.50 6.67
N HIS A 320 -11.06 -31.84 7.54
CA HIS A 320 -9.65 -31.52 7.34
C HIS A 320 -8.77 -32.70 7.78
N GLU A 321 -7.90 -33.19 6.90
CA GLU A 321 -7.00 -34.29 7.24
C GLU A 321 -5.60 -33.79 7.61
N ARG A 322 -4.99 -34.42 8.61
CA ARG A 322 -3.59 -34.14 9.00
C ARG A 322 -2.79 -35.43 9.17
N CYS A 323 -1.53 -35.37 8.81
CA CYS A 323 -0.57 -36.42 9.11
C CYS A 323 -0.25 -36.49 10.60
N GLN A 324 -0.17 -37.72 11.14
CA GLN A 324 0.16 -38.03 12.54
C GLN A 324 1.39 -37.32 13.09
N ASP A 325 2.40 -37.09 12.26
CA ASP A 325 3.67 -36.48 12.68
C ASP A 325 3.66 -34.94 12.62
N ASN A 326 2.57 -34.36 12.12
CA ASN A 326 2.40 -32.93 11.97
C ASN A 326 1.43 -32.37 13.03
N PRO A 327 1.80 -31.28 13.74
CA PRO A 327 0.86 -30.61 14.62
C PRO A 327 -0.32 -30.03 13.84
N MET A 328 -1.51 -30.09 14.45
CA MET A 328 -2.72 -29.45 13.97
C MET A 328 -2.72 -28.01 14.46
N TYR A 329 -2.73 -27.07 13.53
CA TYR A 329 -2.75 -25.64 13.82
C TYR A 329 -4.07 -25.03 13.39
N TYR A 330 -4.61 -24.13 14.22
CA TYR A 330 -5.59 -23.15 13.76
C TYR A 330 -4.84 -21.93 13.23
N ASN A 331 -4.89 -21.74 11.91
CA ASN A 331 -4.28 -20.61 11.23
C ASN A 331 -5.33 -19.52 11.06
N LYS A 332 -4.91 -18.28 11.30
CA LYS A 332 -5.79 -17.12 11.21
C LYS A 332 -5.22 -16.16 10.20
N GLU A 333 -5.89 -16.00 9.06
CA GLU A 333 -5.37 -15.16 7.97
C GLU A 333 -5.85 -13.71 8.08
N SER A 334 -7.02 -13.43 8.70
CA SER A 334 -7.57 -12.06 8.66
C SER A 334 -8.48 -11.63 9.82
N THR A 335 -8.64 -12.39 10.92
CA THR A 335 -9.43 -11.86 12.04
C THR A 335 -8.71 -10.65 12.65
N VAL A 336 -9.34 -9.48 12.67
CA VAL A 336 -8.82 -8.33 13.42
C VAL A 336 -9.57 -8.31 14.76
N SER A 337 -8.92 -7.73 15.78
CA SER A 337 -9.35 -7.53 17.17
C SER A 337 -10.48 -8.41 17.74
N ILE A 338 -10.13 -9.28 18.69
CA ILE A 338 -11.11 -9.89 19.58
C ILE A 338 -10.71 -9.62 21.02
N ASP A 339 -11.69 -9.30 21.85
CA ASP A 339 -11.44 -9.08 23.28
C ASP A 339 -11.21 -10.40 23.99
N GLN A 340 -11.98 -11.45 23.66
CA GLN A 340 -11.72 -12.77 24.20
C GLN A 340 -12.09 -13.91 23.24
N HIS A 341 -11.31 -14.99 23.29
CA HIS A 341 -11.54 -16.22 22.52
C HIS A 341 -11.33 -17.49 23.33
N GLU A 342 -11.93 -18.56 22.85
CA GLU A 342 -11.79 -19.90 23.39
C GLU A 342 -11.78 -20.93 22.25
N PHE A 343 -10.90 -21.92 22.34
CA PHE A 343 -10.92 -23.11 21.48
C PHE A 343 -11.45 -24.28 22.28
N ILE A 344 -12.49 -24.94 21.79
CA ILE A 344 -13.02 -26.18 22.36
C ILE A 344 -12.78 -27.31 21.35
N VAL A 345 -12.05 -28.33 21.75
CA VAL A 345 -11.78 -29.53 20.95
C VAL A 345 -12.49 -30.72 21.58
N GLN A 346 -13.25 -31.46 20.78
CA GLN A 346 -14.05 -32.60 21.25
C GLN A 346 -13.99 -33.76 20.24
N PRO A 347 -13.80 -35.02 20.68
CA PRO A 347 -13.85 -36.16 19.78
C PRO A 347 -15.30 -36.40 19.35
N VAL A 348 -15.50 -36.77 18.09
CA VAL A 348 -16.81 -37.12 17.53
C VAL A 348 -16.77 -38.48 16.85
N ASP A 349 -17.91 -39.18 16.84
CA ASP A 349 -18.04 -40.47 16.16
C ASP A 349 -18.22 -40.29 14.63
N ALA A 350 -18.54 -41.39 13.92
CA ALA A 350 -18.78 -41.36 12.48
C ALA A 350 -20.06 -40.62 12.07
N SER A 351 -20.98 -40.38 13.03
CA SER A 351 -22.17 -39.54 12.82
C SER A 351 -21.93 -38.10 13.25
N TYR A 352 -20.68 -37.72 13.52
CA TYR A 352 -20.26 -36.39 13.98
C TYR A 352 -20.91 -35.95 15.30
N LEU A 353 -21.39 -36.92 16.09
CA LEU A 353 -21.90 -36.70 17.44
C LEU A 353 -20.75 -36.77 18.46
N PRO A 354 -20.79 -35.95 19.53
CA PRO A 354 -19.82 -36.02 20.61
C PRO A 354 -19.63 -37.43 21.18
N SER A 355 -18.40 -37.93 21.17
CA SER A 355 -18.08 -39.29 21.65
C SER A 355 -17.18 -39.30 22.90
N GLY A 356 -16.83 -38.13 23.44
CA GLY A 356 -15.94 -37.99 24.59
C GLY A 356 -15.91 -36.58 25.18
N ALA A 357 -15.04 -36.38 26.17
CA ALA A 357 -14.90 -35.10 26.86
C ALA A 357 -14.39 -34.00 25.91
N SER A 358 -14.94 -32.80 26.05
CA SER A 358 -14.41 -31.60 25.42
C SER A 358 -13.26 -31.04 26.24
N MET A 359 -12.18 -30.63 25.58
CA MET A 359 -11.09 -29.87 26.18
C MET A 359 -11.16 -28.43 25.69
N SER A 360 -10.99 -27.48 26.60
CA SER A 360 -11.01 -26.05 26.31
C SER A 360 -9.62 -25.45 26.51
N SER A 361 -9.25 -24.48 25.68
CA SER A 361 -8.08 -23.64 25.89
C SER A 361 -8.23 -22.68 27.08
N GLY A 362 -9.46 -22.53 27.58
CA GLY A 362 -9.87 -21.40 28.43
C GLY A 362 -10.13 -20.15 27.60
N THR A 363 -10.75 -19.16 28.24
CA THR A 363 -10.97 -17.83 27.65
C THR A 363 -9.68 -17.03 27.71
N HIS A 364 -9.13 -16.69 26.54
CA HIS A 364 -7.95 -15.85 26.38
C HIS A 364 -8.38 -14.43 26.06
N ILE A 365 -7.79 -13.43 26.73
CA ILE A 365 -8.05 -12.01 26.47
C ILE A 365 -7.02 -11.47 25.45
N GLY A 366 -7.50 -10.67 24.50
CA GLY A 366 -6.70 -10.02 23.46
C GLY A 366 -6.68 -10.78 22.13
N ALA A 367 -5.87 -10.27 21.19
CA ALA A 367 -5.81 -10.77 19.83
C ALA A 367 -5.63 -12.31 19.80
N PRO A 368 -6.32 -13.03 18.91
CA PRO A 368 -6.19 -14.48 18.81
C PRO A 368 -4.77 -14.84 18.42
N ILE A 369 -4.25 -15.86 19.09
CA ILE A 369 -2.92 -16.39 18.83
C ILE A 369 -2.87 -16.86 17.37
N VAL A 370 -1.90 -16.33 16.62
CA VAL A 370 -1.62 -16.80 15.25
C VAL A 370 -0.99 -18.18 15.36
N ASN A 371 -1.57 -19.18 14.71
CA ASN A 371 -1.10 -20.57 14.69
C ASN A 371 -1.17 -21.30 16.04
N THR A 372 -2.37 -21.40 16.62
CA THR A 372 -2.59 -22.19 17.85
C THR A 372 -2.47 -23.68 17.56
N ASN A 373 -1.50 -24.36 18.19
CA ASN A 373 -1.39 -25.82 18.14
C ASN A 373 -2.47 -26.47 19.01
N LEU A 374 -3.45 -27.10 18.37
CA LEU A 374 -4.59 -27.72 19.05
C LEU A 374 -4.18 -28.93 19.90
N GLY A 375 -3.02 -29.55 19.63
CA GLY A 375 -2.47 -30.64 20.43
C GLY A 375 -2.06 -30.21 21.84
N PHE A 376 -1.74 -28.93 22.06
CA PHE A 376 -1.47 -28.43 23.42
C PHE A 376 -2.75 -28.28 24.26
N ILE A 377 -3.90 -28.12 23.60
CA ILE A 377 -5.20 -27.98 24.29
C ILE A 377 -5.78 -29.35 24.61
N TYR A 378 -5.83 -30.24 23.62
CA TYR A 378 -6.51 -31.53 23.74
C TYR A 378 -5.59 -32.67 24.22
N GLY A 379 -4.28 -32.56 23.99
CA GLY A 379 -3.32 -33.64 24.17
C GLY A 379 -3.10 -34.44 22.87
N PRO A 380 -2.53 -35.65 22.95
CA PRO A 380 -2.26 -36.46 21.75
C PRO A 380 -3.56 -36.87 21.07
N PHE A 381 -3.65 -36.62 19.77
CA PHE A 381 -4.77 -37.05 18.95
C PHE A 381 -4.64 -38.53 18.59
N THR A 382 -5.76 -39.23 18.54
CA THR A 382 -5.83 -40.65 18.17
C THR A 382 -5.95 -40.78 16.65
N LEU A 383 -5.20 -41.72 16.06
CA LEU A 383 -5.30 -42.02 14.63
C LEU A 383 -6.73 -42.41 14.25
N TRP A 384 -7.21 -41.88 13.12
CA TRP A 384 -8.54 -42.09 12.55
C TRP A 384 -9.72 -41.57 13.37
N GLN A 385 -9.47 -41.03 14.57
CA GLN A 385 -10.49 -40.36 15.36
C GLN A 385 -10.83 -39.00 14.72
N ARG A 386 -12.13 -38.70 14.62
CA ARG A 386 -12.64 -37.40 14.20
C ARG A 386 -12.73 -36.48 15.41
N TYR A 387 -12.46 -35.19 15.18
CA TYR A 387 -12.52 -34.15 16.18
C TYR A 387 -13.32 -32.97 15.65
N LYS A 388 -14.15 -32.41 16.51
CA LYS A 388 -14.84 -31.13 16.35
C LYS A 388 -14.02 -30.06 17.06
N VAL A 389 -13.67 -29.00 16.33
CA VAL A 389 -13.07 -27.78 16.87
C VAL A 389 -14.13 -26.70 16.82
N THR A 390 -14.44 -26.14 17.98
CA THR A 390 -15.30 -24.97 18.11
C THR A 390 -14.41 -23.80 18.51
N PHE A 391 -14.23 -22.82 17.63
CA PHE A 391 -13.54 -21.58 17.96
C PHE A 391 -14.59 -20.54 18.31
N ILE A 392 -14.59 -20.07 19.56
CA ILE A 392 -15.56 -19.13 20.10
C ILE A 392 -14.87 -17.78 20.29
N VAL A 393 -15.55 -16.71 19.91
CA VAL A 393 -15.21 -15.33 20.28
C VAL A 393 -16.36 -14.82 21.12
N THR A 394 -16.07 -14.36 22.34
CA THR A 394 -17.14 -14.05 23.32
C THR A 394 -17.79 -12.69 23.08
N THR A 395 -17.10 -11.77 22.39
CA THR A 395 -17.60 -10.43 22.11
C THR A 395 -17.17 -9.96 20.72
N PRO A 396 -18.08 -9.86 19.74
CA PRO A 396 -19.43 -10.44 19.75
C PRO A 396 -19.39 -11.97 19.70
N GLY A 397 -20.30 -12.60 20.47
CA GLY A 397 -20.50 -14.05 20.59
C GLY A 397 -20.62 -14.79 19.25
N TRP A 398 -19.51 -15.21 18.67
CA TRP A 398 -19.45 -15.98 17.43
C TRP A 398 -18.81 -17.34 17.68
N SER A 399 -19.17 -18.34 16.89
CA SER A 399 -18.44 -19.61 16.88
C SER A 399 -18.25 -20.18 15.47
N LYS A 400 -17.04 -20.68 15.17
CA LYS A 400 -16.77 -21.55 14.00
C LYS A 400 -16.78 -22.97 14.50
N VAL A 401 -17.43 -23.84 13.74
CA VAL A 401 -17.21 -25.28 13.88
C VAL A 401 -16.41 -25.76 12.69
N MET A 402 -15.35 -26.51 12.95
CA MET A 402 -14.57 -27.21 11.95
C MET A 402 -14.32 -28.64 12.42
N TYR A 403 -14.08 -29.54 11.47
CA TYR A 403 -13.82 -30.94 11.77
C TYR A 403 -12.48 -31.36 11.20
N PHE A 404 -11.74 -32.18 11.94
CA PHE A 404 -10.52 -32.78 11.44
C PHE A 404 -10.33 -34.23 11.87
N ARG A 405 -9.44 -34.95 11.18
CA ARG A 405 -8.94 -36.26 11.60
C ARG A 405 -7.44 -36.39 11.37
N TYR A 406 -6.80 -37.18 12.22
CA TYR A 406 -5.43 -37.62 12.01
C TYR A 406 -5.39 -38.92 11.19
N ARG A 407 -4.53 -38.97 10.18
CA ARG A 407 -4.27 -40.20 9.41
C ARG A 407 -2.78 -40.55 9.41
N THR A 408 -2.51 -41.83 9.20
CA THR A 408 -1.17 -42.30 8.83
C THR A 408 -0.86 -41.77 7.44
N CYS A 409 0.27 -41.10 7.29
CA CYS A 409 0.70 -40.56 6.01
C CYS A 409 1.78 -41.44 5.41
N GLY A 410 1.71 -41.65 4.10
CA GLY A 410 2.79 -42.26 3.35
C GLY A 410 3.99 -41.30 3.24
N PRO A 411 5.16 -41.79 2.78
CA PRO A 411 6.32 -40.95 2.50
C PRO A 411 6.02 -39.79 1.55
N ASP A 412 5.01 -39.94 0.69
CA ASP A 412 4.62 -38.94 -0.32
C ASP A 412 3.57 -37.91 0.19
N ASP A 413 3.03 -38.09 1.40
CA ASP A 413 1.96 -37.26 1.98
C ASP A 413 2.49 -36.11 2.87
N ASP A 414 3.81 -35.90 2.93
CA ASP A 414 4.49 -35.01 3.90
C ASP A 414 4.16 -33.51 3.79
N GLY A 415 3.29 -33.12 2.84
CA GLY A 415 2.78 -31.75 2.72
C GLY A 415 3.82 -30.75 2.22
N THR A 416 5.02 -31.17 1.82
CA THR A 416 5.95 -30.32 1.07
C THR A 416 5.62 -30.27 -0.42
N GLY A 417 4.74 -31.14 -0.88
CA GLY A 417 4.13 -31.12 -2.21
C GLY A 417 3.06 -30.05 -2.36
N MET A 418 3.36 -28.77 -2.10
CA MET A 418 2.60 -27.71 -2.74
C MET A 418 2.98 -27.76 -4.24
N VAL A 419 2.19 -28.50 -5.02
CA VAL A 419 2.30 -28.47 -6.48
C VAL A 419 1.76 -27.11 -6.94
N THR A 420 2.61 -26.08 -6.93
CA THR A 420 2.38 -24.89 -7.73
C THR A 420 2.54 -25.30 -9.19
N THR A 421 1.43 -25.62 -9.84
CA THR A 421 1.40 -25.77 -11.30
C THR A 421 1.55 -24.37 -11.89
N ILE A 422 2.79 -23.89 -12.08
CA ILE A 422 3.03 -22.65 -12.81
C ILE A 422 2.67 -22.92 -14.26
N SER A 423 1.47 -22.50 -14.63
CA SER A 423 0.94 -22.59 -15.97
C SER A 423 1.33 -21.30 -16.69
N GLN A 424 2.43 -21.32 -17.45
CA GLN A 424 2.74 -20.24 -18.38
C GLN A 424 2.12 -20.54 -19.74
N LEU A 425 1.46 -19.54 -20.31
CA LEU A 425 1.04 -19.54 -21.70
C LEU A 425 2.30 -19.44 -22.56
N ASN A 426 2.46 -20.37 -23.51
CA ASN A 426 3.45 -20.17 -24.57
C ASN A 426 3.04 -19.00 -25.48
N SER A 427 3.89 -18.65 -26.45
CA SER A 427 3.63 -17.60 -27.44
C SER A 427 2.33 -17.78 -28.25
N ASP A 428 1.72 -18.98 -28.14
CA ASP A 428 0.56 -19.41 -28.91
C ASP A 428 -0.70 -19.53 -28.01
N GLY A 429 -0.60 -19.18 -26.72
CA GLY A 429 -1.71 -19.19 -25.77
C GLY A 429 -2.12 -20.57 -25.24
N GLN A 430 -1.26 -21.58 -25.36
CA GLN A 430 -1.49 -22.94 -24.87
C GLN A 430 -0.64 -23.21 -23.60
N LEU A 431 -1.21 -23.97 -22.66
CA LEU A 431 -0.55 -24.37 -21.41
C LEU A 431 0.46 -25.49 -21.67
N GLU A 432 1.76 -25.20 -21.54
CA GLU A 432 2.81 -26.22 -21.67
C GLU A 432 3.40 -26.58 -20.30
N ASN A 433 3.29 -27.85 -19.90
CA ASN A 433 3.78 -28.37 -18.63
C ASN A 433 5.26 -28.76 -18.78
N ARG A 434 6.17 -27.81 -18.53
CA ARG A 434 7.61 -28.11 -18.51
C ARG A 434 8.06 -28.46 -17.09
N GLY A 435 8.76 -29.59 -16.99
CA GLY A 435 9.10 -30.27 -15.74
C GLY A 435 9.67 -29.39 -14.61
N THR A 436 9.36 -29.84 -13.40
CA THR A 436 9.79 -29.34 -12.09
C THR A 436 11.26 -28.94 -12.03
N SER A 437 11.52 -27.62 -11.97
CA SER A 437 12.79 -27.07 -11.51
C SER A 437 12.67 -26.73 -10.02
N VAL A 438 12.87 -27.74 -9.16
CA VAL A 438 12.86 -27.58 -7.70
C VAL A 438 14.31 -27.64 -7.19
N LEU A 439 15.16 -26.62 -7.39
CA LEU A 439 16.50 -26.64 -6.74
C LEU A 439 17.34 -25.35 -6.86
N ASN A 440 16.82 -24.16 -6.50
CA ASN A 440 17.73 -23.02 -6.28
C ASN A 440 17.52 -22.20 -5.00
N ILE A 441 16.35 -22.25 -4.36
CA ILE A 441 16.09 -21.46 -3.14
C ILE A 441 16.71 -22.12 -1.87
N LYS A 442 17.01 -23.43 -1.89
CA LYS A 442 17.55 -24.14 -0.71
C LYS A 442 19.04 -23.87 -0.44
N LYS A 443 19.83 -23.47 -1.43
CA LYS A 443 21.29 -23.44 -1.28
C LYS A 443 21.78 -22.21 -0.53
N GLU A 444 21.25 -21.03 -0.84
CA GLU A 444 21.70 -19.77 -0.23
C GLU A 444 21.45 -19.73 1.28
N PHE A 445 20.26 -20.13 1.75
CA PHE A 445 19.95 -20.18 3.19
C PHE A 445 20.82 -21.21 3.93
N ALA A 446 21.08 -22.36 3.30
CA ALA A 446 21.86 -23.43 3.89
C ALA A 446 23.36 -23.11 3.99
N ASP A 447 23.87 -22.24 3.11
CA ASP A 447 25.27 -21.78 3.09
C ASP A 447 25.53 -20.64 4.09
N GLN A 448 24.49 -19.92 4.52
CA GLN A 448 24.56 -18.84 5.52
C GLN A 448 24.65 -19.33 6.97
N ILE A 449 24.29 -20.58 7.24
CA ILE A 449 24.26 -21.14 8.61
C ILE A 449 25.34 -22.23 8.73
N LYS A 450 26.28 -22.03 9.65
CA LYS A 450 27.33 -23.03 9.94
C LYS A 450 27.07 -23.68 11.29
N ILE A 451 27.27 -24.99 11.37
CA ILE A 451 27.07 -25.77 12.59
C ILE A 451 28.33 -26.59 12.88
N TYR A 452 28.97 -26.36 14.02
CA TYR A 452 30.24 -26.96 14.40
C TYR A 452 30.43 -27.06 15.92
N PRO A 453 31.35 -27.89 16.44
CA PRO A 453 31.99 -29.00 15.74
C PRO A 453 31.01 -30.16 15.52
N ASN A 454 31.26 -30.95 14.48
CA ASN A 454 30.58 -32.21 14.24
C ASN A 454 31.62 -33.26 13.78
N PRO A 455 31.94 -34.30 14.59
CA PRO A 455 31.32 -34.65 15.88
C PRO A 455 31.57 -33.63 17.01
N THR A 456 30.71 -33.66 18.03
CA THR A 456 30.82 -32.84 19.25
C THR A 456 31.01 -33.70 20.50
N LYS A 457 31.54 -33.09 21.57
CA LYS A 457 31.67 -33.68 22.92
C LYS A 457 30.83 -32.99 24.00
N GLN A 458 30.65 -31.68 23.92
CA GLN A 458 30.01 -30.89 24.98
C GLN A 458 29.14 -29.76 24.46
N LYS A 459 29.56 -29.07 23.39
CA LYS A 459 28.84 -27.92 22.85
C LYS A 459 28.77 -27.97 21.34
N VAL A 460 27.67 -27.48 20.78
CA VAL A 460 27.54 -27.21 19.34
C VAL A 460 27.21 -25.73 19.16
N PHE A 461 27.93 -25.11 18.26
CA PHE A 461 27.80 -23.72 17.85
C PHE A 461 26.99 -23.66 16.55
N VAL A 462 26.02 -22.77 16.52
CA VAL A 462 25.25 -22.41 15.33
C VAL A 462 25.60 -20.96 15.02
N ASP A 463 26.43 -20.76 13.99
CA ASP A 463 26.86 -19.45 13.49
C ASP A 463 25.81 -18.91 12.53
N LEU A 464 25.28 -17.74 12.88
CA LEU A 464 24.16 -17.05 12.21
C LEU A 464 24.61 -15.72 11.59
N ASN A 465 25.92 -15.42 11.59
CA ASN A 465 26.45 -14.12 11.17
C ASN A 465 26.11 -13.75 9.72
N SER A 466 25.93 -14.75 8.86
CA SER A 466 25.64 -14.55 7.44
C SER A 466 24.14 -14.48 7.13
N LEU A 467 23.26 -14.60 8.14
CA LEU A 467 21.83 -14.41 7.96
C LEU A 467 21.50 -12.91 7.88
N GLU A 468 20.80 -12.52 6.83
CA GLU A 468 20.23 -11.19 6.66
C GLU A 468 18.76 -11.16 7.14
N GLY A 469 18.29 -9.98 7.55
CA GLY A 469 16.91 -9.77 8.03
C GLY A 469 16.75 -9.71 9.56
N SER A 470 15.56 -9.28 9.98
CA SER A 470 15.11 -9.13 11.37
C SER A 470 13.98 -10.12 11.73
N GLU A 471 13.88 -11.21 10.98
CA GLU A 471 12.86 -12.24 11.19
C GLU A 471 13.19 -13.10 12.42
N LEU A 472 12.15 -13.64 13.06
CA LEU A 472 12.28 -14.58 14.17
C LEU A 472 13.03 -15.84 13.71
N ILE A 473 14.08 -16.22 14.45
CA ILE A 473 14.81 -17.46 14.24
C ILE A 473 14.46 -18.44 15.35
N THR A 474 14.07 -19.66 14.97
CA THR A 474 13.82 -20.77 15.91
C THR A 474 14.85 -21.87 15.69
N ILE A 475 15.58 -22.26 16.74
CA ILE A 475 16.53 -23.37 16.73
C ILE A 475 16.01 -24.50 17.62
N GLN A 476 15.97 -25.70 17.06
CA GLN A 476 15.51 -26.93 17.71
C GLN A 476 16.59 -28.00 17.69
N LEU A 477 16.82 -28.65 18.83
CA LEU A 477 17.61 -29.89 18.91
C LEU A 477 16.64 -31.07 19.01
N LEU A 478 16.76 -32.03 18.10
CA LEU A 478 15.89 -33.21 17.99
C LEU A 478 16.71 -34.49 18.18
N ASP A 479 16.11 -35.52 18.80
CA ASP A 479 16.67 -36.87 18.81
C ASP A 479 16.37 -37.64 17.51
N VAL A 480 16.79 -38.91 17.43
CA VAL A 480 16.56 -39.78 16.26
C VAL A 480 15.08 -40.11 16.00
N PHE A 481 14.20 -39.89 16.97
CA PHE A 481 12.76 -40.08 16.87
C PHE A 481 12.02 -38.76 16.60
N GLY A 482 12.75 -37.66 16.37
CA GLY A 482 12.17 -36.33 16.13
C GLY A 482 11.67 -35.64 17.41
N LYS A 483 11.94 -36.18 18.60
CA LYS A 483 11.54 -35.53 19.86
C LYS A 483 12.40 -34.31 20.11
N THR A 484 11.78 -33.17 20.35
CA THR A 484 12.45 -31.92 20.72
C THR A 484 13.08 -32.03 22.11
N LEU A 485 14.40 -31.89 22.17
CA LEU A 485 15.21 -31.90 23.39
C LEU A 485 15.57 -30.50 23.89
N SER A 486 15.56 -29.51 22.99
CA SER A 486 15.77 -28.08 23.26
C SER A 486 15.09 -27.23 22.20
N LEU A 487 14.55 -26.08 22.60
CA LEU A 487 13.91 -25.08 21.74
C LEU A 487 14.38 -23.69 22.17
N SER A 488 14.77 -22.85 21.21
CA SER A 488 15.14 -21.46 21.49
C SER A 488 14.67 -20.55 20.35
N GLU A 489 14.21 -19.37 20.72
CA GLU A 489 13.61 -18.37 19.82
C GLU A 489 14.23 -17.00 20.09
N PHE A 490 14.59 -16.28 19.04
CA PHE A 490 15.12 -14.92 19.17
C PHE A 490 14.88 -14.07 17.92
N PHE A 491 14.57 -12.79 18.14
CA PHE A 491 14.35 -11.78 17.10
C PHE A 491 15.61 -11.01 16.70
N SER A 492 16.68 -11.14 17.49
CA SER A 492 17.91 -10.36 17.31
C SER A 492 19.04 -11.25 16.79
N LYS A 493 19.87 -10.70 15.90
CA LYS A 493 21.13 -11.33 15.47
C LYS A 493 22.05 -11.48 16.67
N THR A 494 22.02 -12.64 17.31
CA THR A 494 23.18 -13.12 18.06
C THR A 494 24.12 -13.76 17.06
N ASP A 495 25.38 -13.30 17.03
CA ASP A 495 26.41 -13.79 16.11
C ASP A 495 26.56 -15.32 16.16
N GLU A 496 26.36 -15.91 17.35
CA GLU A 496 26.51 -17.34 17.60
C GLU A 496 25.52 -17.83 18.66
N PHE A 497 24.88 -18.99 18.40
CA PHE A 497 24.03 -19.69 19.36
C PHE A 497 24.69 -20.99 19.83
N VAL A 498 24.66 -21.26 21.14
CA VAL A 498 25.36 -22.40 21.76
C VAL A 498 24.37 -23.41 22.32
N LEU A 499 24.42 -24.64 21.80
CA LEU A 499 23.71 -25.80 22.32
C LEU A 499 24.58 -26.59 23.28
N ASP A 500 24.12 -26.79 24.51
CA ASP A 500 24.76 -27.67 25.48
C ASP A 500 24.38 -29.15 25.24
N MET A 501 25.40 -29.97 25.05
CA MET A 501 25.34 -31.41 24.79
C MET A 501 26.01 -32.24 25.89
N ALA A 502 26.48 -31.62 26.98
CA ALA A 502 27.29 -32.28 28.00
C ALA A 502 26.55 -33.44 28.69
N GLU A 503 25.26 -33.24 29.00
CA GLU A 503 24.42 -34.24 29.68
C GLU A 503 23.66 -35.15 28.69
N ARG A 504 23.91 -35.01 27.39
CA ARG A 504 23.20 -35.77 26.35
C ARG A 504 23.94 -37.07 26.05
N PRO A 505 23.23 -38.22 25.97
CA PRO A 505 23.86 -39.50 25.62
C PRO A 505 24.62 -39.44 24.29
N ASN A 506 25.65 -40.27 24.16
CA ASN A 506 26.35 -40.44 22.88
C ASN A 506 25.38 -40.98 21.82
N GLY A 507 25.43 -40.40 20.63
CA GLY A 507 24.46 -40.74 19.59
C GLY A 507 24.31 -39.71 18.49
N LEU A 508 23.23 -39.88 17.73
CA LEU A 508 22.86 -39.08 16.58
C LEU A 508 21.78 -38.07 16.97
N TYR A 509 21.94 -36.82 16.55
CA TYR A 509 20.95 -35.75 16.77
C TYR A 509 20.76 -34.92 15.51
N PHE A 510 19.68 -34.15 15.47
CA PHE A 510 19.40 -33.19 14.40
C PHE A 510 19.22 -31.79 14.98
N ILE A 511 19.81 -30.79 14.33
CA ILE A 511 19.53 -29.39 14.59
C ILE A 511 18.64 -28.88 13.45
N LYS A 512 17.49 -28.33 13.80
CA LYS A 512 16.53 -27.70 12.89
C LYS A 512 16.51 -26.20 13.14
N VAL A 513 16.73 -25.40 12.09
CA VAL A 513 16.69 -23.94 12.11
C VAL A 513 15.55 -23.46 11.22
N LEU A 514 14.72 -22.57 11.74
CA LEU A 514 13.56 -21.98 11.08
C LEU A 514 13.73 -20.45 11.03
N GLN A 515 13.49 -19.83 9.88
CA GLN A 515 13.44 -18.38 9.71
C GLN A 515 12.38 -18.06 8.65
N GLY A 516 11.24 -17.50 9.06
CA GLY A 516 10.06 -17.37 8.20
C GLY A 516 9.66 -18.73 7.61
N ASP A 517 9.61 -18.82 6.28
CA ASP A 517 9.28 -20.05 5.54
C ASP A 517 10.50 -20.96 5.25
N LYS A 518 11.71 -20.55 5.68
CA LYS A 518 12.95 -21.27 5.40
C LYS A 518 13.24 -22.29 6.50
N ILE A 519 13.57 -23.52 6.10
CA ILE A 519 13.87 -24.63 7.02
C ILE A 519 15.23 -25.24 6.66
N LEU A 520 16.11 -25.33 7.66
CA LEU A 520 17.39 -26.03 7.57
C LEU A 520 17.45 -27.17 8.59
N ILE A 521 17.80 -28.38 8.16
CA ILE A 521 18.04 -29.51 9.07
C ILE A 521 19.47 -30.01 8.86
N ARG A 522 20.21 -30.19 9.96
CA ARG A 522 21.59 -30.68 9.96
C ARG A 522 21.77 -31.80 10.99
N LYS A 523 22.41 -32.87 10.55
CA LYS A 523 22.79 -34.01 11.39
C LYS A 523 24.06 -33.70 12.18
N ILE A 524 24.08 -34.01 13.46
CA ILE A 524 25.27 -33.94 14.33
C ILE A 524 25.50 -35.27 15.08
N ILE A 525 26.76 -35.58 15.38
CA ILE A 525 27.18 -36.79 16.10
C ILE A 525 27.80 -36.37 17.44
N LYS A 526 27.29 -36.95 18.54
CA LYS A 526 27.86 -36.81 19.90
C LYS A 526 28.67 -38.05 20.24
N ASN A 527 29.96 -37.84 20.52
CA ASN A 527 30.92 -38.89 20.91
C ASN A 527 31.16 -38.96 22.41
#